data_AF-A0A931V1J8-F1
#
_entry.id   AF-A0A931V1J8-F1
#
_cell.length_a   1.000
_cell.length_b   1.000
_cell.length_c   1.000
_cell.angle_alpha   90.00
_cell.angle_beta   90.00
_cell.angle_gamma   90.00
#
_symmetry.space_group_name_H-M   'P 1'
#
loop_
_entity.id
_entity.type
_entity.pdbx_description
1 polymer ?
#
loop_
_entity_poly.entity_id
_entity_poly.type
_entity_poly.pdbx_seq_one_letter_code
_entity_poly.pdbx_strand_id
1 'polypeptide(L)'
;MDPRILSNTSRDERPIAEQWRPKVTEYLTLTQVAHLLGMPGGDYARKKLLRMLRAKERLLGVDIMLRLGGSATRPVHYVTLALLHEHCPELFVRRDEIVELLRERFEEIETQMCELRRADRTLASAVRRVSPGTDVELDDEMEDDAA
;
A
#
# COMPACT_ATOMS: atom_id res chain seq x y z
N MET A 1 22.09 39.31 -8.31
CA MET A 1 23.15 39.40 -7.29
C MET A 1 22.47 40.01 -6.07
N ASP A 2 21.91 39.28 -5.11
CA ASP A 2 22.31 38.00 -4.53
C ASP A 2 21.13 37.23 -3.90
N PRO A 3 21.32 35.94 -3.54
CA PRO A 3 20.31 34.90 -3.52
C PRO A 3 20.04 34.35 -2.10
N ARG A 4 18.79 33.97 -1.82
CA ARG A 4 18.39 33.02 -0.76
C ARG A 4 17.09 32.35 -1.22
N ILE A 5 17.15 31.46 -2.20
CA ILE A 5 17.25 30.00 -2.01
C ILE A 5 16.39 29.52 -0.83
N LEU A 6 15.13 29.21 -1.18
CA LEU A 6 14.51 27.90 -1.01
C LEU A 6 14.86 27.17 0.29
N SER A 7 14.03 27.36 1.32
CA SER A 7 13.86 26.40 2.41
C SER A 7 12.44 25.83 2.35
N ASN A 8 12.14 25.13 1.27
CA ASN A 8 10.98 24.25 1.18
C ASN A 8 11.47 22.98 0.50
N THR A 9 11.68 21.93 1.31
CA THR A 9 11.37 20.52 1.04
C THR A 9 12.32 19.64 1.86
N SER A 10 11.94 19.41 3.11
CA SER A 10 12.34 18.20 3.83
C SER A 10 11.13 17.79 4.67
N ARG A 11 10.01 17.57 3.96
CA ARG A 11 8.89 16.84 4.53
C ARG A 11 9.15 15.41 4.10
N ASP A 12 9.40 14.54 5.07
CA ASP A 12 9.42 13.09 4.94
C ASP A 12 8.21 12.63 4.11
N GLU A 13 8.36 12.59 2.79
CA GLU A 13 7.43 11.90 1.90
C GLU A 13 7.81 10.42 1.96
N ARG A 14 7.51 9.81 3.10
CA ARG A 14 7.38 8.35 3.11
C ARG A 14 6.34 8.00 2.06
N PRO A 15 6.57 6.98 1.23
CA PRO A 15 5.59 6.57 0.23
C PRO A 15 4.24 6.37 0.92
N ILE A 16 3.18 6.95 0.36
CA ILE A 16 1.82 6.94 0.93
C ILE A 16 1.40 5.51 1.34
N ALA A 17 1.93 4.49 0.66
CA ALA A 17 1.72 3.08 0.97
C ALA A 17 2.20 2.63 2.37
N GLU A 18 3.23 3.26 2.95
CA GLU A 18 3.75 2.91 4.28
C GLU A 18 2.99 3.59 5.43
N GLN A 19 2.30 4.70 5.16
CA GLN A 19 1.48 5.40 6.15
C GLN A 19 0.25 4.59 6.59
N TRP A 20 -0.18 3.63 5.77
CA TRP A 20 -1.39 2.84 6.01
C TRP A 20 -1.12 1.38 6.34
N ARG A 21 0.10 1.03 6.78
CA ARG A 21 0.31 -0.25 7.48
C ARG A 21 0.00 -0.04 8.96
N PRO A 22 -1.25 -0.31 9.42
CA PRO A 22 -1.52 -0.28 10.85
C PRO A 22 -0.56 -1.24 11.53
N LYS A 23 0.08 -0.77 12.59
CA LYS A 23 0.94 -1.63 13.42
C LYS A 23 0.07 -2.77 13.93
N VAL A 24 0.60 -3.99 14.03
CA VAL A 24 -0.15 -5.22 14.36
C VAL A 24 -0.98 -5.10 15.65
N THR A 25 -0.66 -4.14 16.52
CA THR A 25 -1.34 -3.82 17.78
C THR A 25 -2.34 -2.66 17.72
N GLU A 26 -2.61 -2.08 16.55
CA GLU A 26 -3.46 -0.89 16.43
C GLU A 26 -4.95 -1.25 16.47
N TYR A 27 -5.69 -0.54 17.34
CA TYR A 27 -7.15 -0.67 17.44
C TYR A 27 -7.81 0.08 16.29
N LEU A 28 -8.53 -0.66 15.44
CA LEU A 28 -9.21 -0.11 14.28
C LEU A 28 -10.70 -0.03 14.54
N THR A 29 -11.30 1.10 14.18
CA THR A 29 -12.75 1.23 14.08
C THR A 29 -13.27 0.38 12.92
N LEU A 30 -14.53 -0.05 13.01
CA LEU A 30 -15.18 -0.78 11.91
C LEU A 30 -15.19 -0.01 10.57
N THR A 31 -15.15 1.32 10.62
CA THR A 31 -15.05 2.15 9.41
C THR A 31 -13.67 2.01 8.77
N GLN A 32 -12.59 2.05 9.57
CA GLN A 32 -11.23 1.83 9.09
C GLN A 32 -11.05 0.40 8.55
N VAL A 33 -11.60 -0.60 9.23
CA VAL A 33 -11.57 -1.99 8.75
C VAL A 33 -12.33 -2.13 7.43
N ALA A 34 -13.54 -1.56 7.32
CA ALA A 34 -14.28 -1.59 6.06
C ALA A 34 -13.48 -0.98 4.90
N HIS A 35 -12.75 0.10 5.16
CA HIS A 35 -11.86 0.70 4.17
C HIS A 35 -10.69 -0.21 3.78
N LEU A 36 -10.02 -0.82 4.76
CA LEU A 36 -8.92 -1.78 4.53
C LEU A 36 -9.36 -3.02 3.74
N LEU A 37 -10.60 -3.46 3.94
CA LEU A 37 -11.21 -4.59 3.22
C LEU A 37 -11.74 -4.18 1.83
N GLY A 38 -11.54 -2.93 1.40
CA GLY A 38 -12.04 -2.43 0.11
C GLY A 38 -13.58 -2.42 0.02
N MET A 39 -14.28 -2.35 1.15
CA MET A 39 -15.73 -2.27 1.16
C MET A 39 -16.20 -0.87 0.74
N PRO A 40 -17.33 -0.74 0.04
CA PRO A 40 -17.88 0.57 -0.32
C PRO A 40 -18.12 1.41 0.93
N GLY A 41 -17.61 2.64 0.94
CA GLY A 41 -17.60 3.50 2.12
C GLY A 41 -18.98 3.80 2.70
N GLY A 42 -19.00 4.19 3.97
CA GLY A 42 -20.19 4.69 4.67
C GLY A 42 -20.85 3.69 5.63
N ASP A 43 -22.03 4.08 6.12
CA ASP A 43 -22.73 3.36 7.19
C ASP A 43 -23.16 1.95 6.81
N TYR A 44 -23.41 1.69 5.52
CA TYR A 44 -23.81 0.38 5.04
C TYR A 44 -22.71 -0.66 5.30
N ALA A 45 -21.47 -0.39 4.88
CA ALA A 45 -20.36 -1.32 5.09
C ALA A 45 -20.06 -1.51 6.56
N ARG A 46 -20.07 -0.44 7.36
CA ARG A 46 -19.91 -0.52 8.82
C ARG A 46 -20.97 -1.42 9.46
N LYS A 47 -22.26 -1.23 9.14
CA LYS A 47 -23.37 -2.04 9.67
C LYS A 47 -23.30 -3.50 9.22
N LYS A 48 -22.92 -3.73 7.96
CA LYS A 48 -22.74 -5.08 7.41
C LYS A 48 -21.62 -5.81 8.13
N LEU A 49 -20.45 -5.17 8.27
CA LEU A 49 -19.30 -5.72 8.97
C LEU A 49 -19.63 -6.02 10.44
N LEU A 50 -20.27 -5.08 11.14
CA LEU A 50 -20.73 -5.29 12.52
C LEU A 50 -21.64 -6.53 12.65
N ARG A 51 -22.58 -6.71 11.70
CA ARG A 51 -23.50 -7.86 11.71
C ARG A 51 -22.76 -9.17 11.49
N MET A 52 -21.80 -9.19 10.55
CA MET A 52 -20.99 -10.38 10.27
C MET A 52 -20.13 -10.76 11.47
N LEU A 53 -19.43 -9.79 12.07
CA LEU A 53 -18.58 -10.04 13.24
C LEU A 53 -19.39 -10.56 14.43
N ARG A 54 -20.54 -9.94 14.75
CA ARG A 54 -21.44 -10.46 15.80
C ARG A 54 -22.03 -11.84 15.51
N ALA A 55 -22.24 -12.17 14.25
CA ALA A 55 -22.66 -13.53 13.88
C ALA A 55 -21.52 -14.52 14.12
N LYS A 56 -20.29 -14.15 13.75
CA LYS A 56 -19.09 -14.95 13.95
C LYS A 56 -18.75 -15.16 15.42
N GLU A 57 -18.82 -14.10 16.24
CA GLU A 57 -18.66 -14.18 17.71
C GLU A 57 -19.61 -15.20 18.33
N ARG A 58 -20.89 -15.17 17.94
CA ARG A 58 -21.90 -16.12 18.42
C ARG A 58 -21.64 -17.55 17.96
N LEU A 59 -21.11 -17.74 16.76
CA LEU A 59 -20.81 -19.06 16.20
C LEU A 59 -19.57 -19.69 16.84
N LEU A 60 -18.53 -18.88 17.06
CA LEU A 60 -17.24 -19.34 17.59
C LEU A 60 -17.19 -19.32 19.13
N GLY A 61 -18.08 -18.57 19.78
CA GLY A 61 -18.03 -18.36 21.23
C GLY A 61 -16.84 -17.51 21.69
N VAL A 62 -16.26 -16.70 20.79
CA VAL A 62 -15.13 -15.81 21.09
C VAL A 62 -15.52 -14.35 20.85
N ASP A 63 -15.00 -13.45 21.66
CA ASP A 63 -15.17 -12.00 21.49
C ASP A 63 -14.12 -11.46 20.52
N ILE A 64 -14.48 -11.36 19.24
CA ILE A 64 -13.63 -10.83 18.18
C ILE A 64 -13.53 -9.30 18.30
N MET A 65 -14.61 -8.63 18.70
CA MET A 65 -14.64 -7.19 18.88
C MET A 65 -14.30 -6.81 20.33
N LEU A 66 -13.47 -5.77 20.46
CA LEU A 66 -13.23 -5.12 21.74
C LEU A 66 -14.36 -4.13 22.01
N ARG A 67 -15.12 -4.36 23.08
CA ARG A 67 -16.24 -3.48 23.44
C ARG A 67 -15.74 -2.13 23.98
N LEU A 68 -16.10 -1.11 23.20
CA LEU A 68 -16.55 0.23 23.59
C LEU A 68 -15.57 1.23 24.17
N GLY A 69 -14.99 2.02 23.28
CA GLY A 69 -14.70 3.43 23.55
C GLY A 69 -15.84 4.34 23.05
N GLY A 70 -15.97 5.53 23.63
CA GLY A 70 -16.98 6.53 23.25
C GLY A 70 -18.02 6.78 24.34
N SER A 71 -18.98 7.67 24.05
CA SER A 71 -20.08 7.99 24.97
C SER A 71 -21.13 6.88 24.98
N ALA A 72 -21.84 6.71 26.11
CA ALA A 72 -22.97 5.79 26.25
C ALA A 72 -24.03 5.96 25.14
N THR A 73 -24.13 7.15 24.55
CA THR A 73 -25.06 7.46 23.44
C THR A 73 -24.53 7.11 22.05
N ARG A 74 -23.20 6.93 21.89
CA ARG A 74 -22.57 6.64 20.59
C ARG A 74 -21.45 5.60 20.74
N PRO A 75 -21.82 4.32 20.78
CA PRO A 75 -20.86 3.25 20.95
C PRO A 75 -19.93 3.08 19.73
N VAL A 76 -18.62 3.21 19.93
CA VAL A 76 -17.61 2.87 18.90
C VAL A 76 -17.07 1.47 19.15
N HIS A 77 -17.05 0.67 18.09
CA HIS A 77 -16.56 -0.71 18.13
C HIS A 77 -15.15 -0.74 17.54
N TYR A 78 -14.23 -1.36 18.27
CA TYR A 78 -12.83 -1.49 17.88
C TYR A 78 -12.46 -2.96 17.70
N VAL A 79 -11.52 -3.22 16.80
CA VAL A 79 -10.98 -4.55 16.53
C VAL A 79 -9.53 -4.40 16.08
N THR A 80 -8.69 -5.38 16.39
CA THR A 80 -7.32 -5.44 15.87
C THR A 80 -7.29 -6.27 14.59
N LEU A 81 -6.35 -5.98 13.68
CA LEU A 81 -6.18 -6.82 12.49
C LEU A 81 -5.82 -8.26 12.87
N ALA A 82 -5.04 -8.46 13.93
CA ALA A 82 -4.67 -9.80 14.39
C ALA A 82 -5.91 -10.67 14.69
N LEU A 83 -6.88 -10.16 15.45
CA LEU A 83 -8.12 -10.88 15.76
C LEU A 83 -8.97 -11.15 14.52
N LEU A 84 -8.98 -10.22 13.56
CA LEU A 84 -9.67 -10.44 12.29
C LEU A 84 -8.99 -11.49 11.42
N HIS A 85 -7.65 -11.48 11.34
CA HIS A 85 -6.91 -12.49 10.59
C HIS A 85 -7.05 -13.88 11.22
N GLU A 86 -7.07 -13.96 12.55
CA GLU A 86 -7.21 -15.22 13.29
C GLU A 86 -8.62 -15.81 13.17
N HIS A 87 -9.66 -15.01 13.36
CA HIS A 87 -11.04 -15.52 13.47
C HIS A 87 -11.89 -15.29 12.22
N CYS A 88 -11.51 -14.37 11.34
CA CYS A 88 -12.24 -14.02 10.11
C CYS A 88 -11.32 -13.93 8.87
N PRO A 89 -10.45 -14.93 8.60
CA PRO A 89 -9.52 -14.89 7.46
C PRO A 89 -10.23 -14.73 6.12
N GLU A 90 -11.48 -15.20 6.01
CA GLU A 90 -12.30 -15.08 4.80
C GLU A 90 -12.52 -13.63 4.34
N LEU A 91 -12.37 -12.65 5.23
CA LEU A 91 -12.50 -11.23 4.89
C LEU A 91 -11.35 -10.73 4.02
N PHE A 92 -10.19 -11.39 4.05
CA PHE A 92 -8.96 -10.93 3.40
C PHE A 92 -8.70 -11.60 2.05
N VAL A 93 -9.37 -12.71 1.75
CA VAL A 93 -9.15 -13.51 0.52
C VAL A 93 -9.10 -12.65 -0.75
N ARG A 94 -10.12 -11.81 -0.96
CA ARG A 94 -10.19 -10.96 -2.16
C ARG A 94 -9.06 -9.92 -2.21
N ARG A 95 -8.63 -9.41 -1.05
CA ARG A 95 -7.51 -8.47 -0.98
C ARG A 95 -6.21 -9.19 -1.31
N ASP A 96 -6.01 -10.39 -0.79
CA ASP A 96 -4.80 -11.19 -1.02
C ASP A 96 -4.71 -11.60 -2.49
N GLU A 97 -5.82 -12.02 -3.11
CA GLU A 97 -5.92 -12.28 -4.55
C GLU A 97 -5.54 -11.05 -5.41
N ILE A 98 -6.01 -9.85 -5.02
CA ILE A 98 -5.68 -8.60 -5.72
C ILE A 98 -4.20 -8.26 -5.55
N VAL A 99 -3.63 -8.47 -4.36
CA VAL A 99 -2.21 -8.20 -4.09
C VAL A 99 -1.31 -9.10 -4.94
N GLU A 100 -1.63 -10.39 -5.05
CA GLU A 100 -0.89 -11.32 -5.90
C GLU A 100 -0.99 -10.92 -7.38
N LEU A 101 -2.19 -10.56 -7.88
CA LEU A 101 -2.35 -10.08 -9.24
C LEU A 101 -1.51 -8.81 -9.51
N LEU A 102 -1.50 -7.87 -8.57
CA LEU A 102 -0.69 -6.65 -8.70
C LEU A 102 0.80 -6.98 -8.74
N ARG A 103 1.26 -7.93 -7.92
CA ARG A 103 2.64 -8.38 -7.90
C ARG A 103 3.07 -8.95 -9.25
N GLU A 104 2.28 -9.84 -9.83
CA GLU A 104 2.54 -10.41 -11.17
C GLU A 104 2.65 -9.31 -12.23
N ARG A 105 1.78 -8.29 -12.17
CA ARG A 105 1.82 -7.16 -13.11
C ARG A 105 3.02 -6.25 -12.91
N PHE A 106 3.46 -6.04 -11.67
CA PHE A 106 4.69 -5.29 -11.41
C PHE A 106 5.90 -6.01 -12.00
N GLU A 107 6.01 -7.32 -11.81
CA GLU A 107 7.12 -8.13 -12.36
C GLU A 107 7.13 -8.09 -13.91
N GLU A 108 5.95 -8.11 -14.54
CA GLU A 108 5.82 -7.95 -16.00
C GLU A 108 6.31 -6.57 -16.47
N ILE A 109 5.90 -5.50 -15.78
CA ILE A 109 6.31 -4.12 -16.09
C ILE A 109 7.82 -3.95 -15.92
N GLU A 110 8.41 -4.50 -14.85
CA GLU A 110 9.86 -4.45 -14.61
C GLU A 110 10.64 -5.13 -15.75
N THR A 111 10.13 -6.27 -16.22
CA THR A 111 10.71 -6.98 -17.36
C THR A 111 10.66 -6.14 -18.63
N GLN A 112 9.50 -5.54 -18.93
CA GLN A 112 9.33 -4.64 -20.08
C GLN A 112 10.25 -3.41 -19.99
N MET A 113 10.39 -2.81 -18.81
CA MET A 113 11.32 -1.69 -18.57
C MET A 113 12.77 -2.09 -18.82
N CYS A 114 13.18 -3.30 -18.40
CA CYS A 114 14.52 -3.81 -18.67
C CYS A 114 14.78 -4.01 -20.15
N GLU A 115 13.80 -4.55 -20.90
CA GLU A 115 13.89 -4.72 -22.35
C GLU A 115 13.99 -3.38 -23.07
N LEU A 116 13.15 -2.41 -22.71
CA LEU A 116 13.20 -1.05 -23.24
C LEU A 116 14.56 -0.38 -22.99
N ARG A 117 15.09 -0.47 -21.77
CA ARG A 117 16.43 0.06 -21.43
C ARG A 117 17.54 -0.62 -22.23
N ARG A 118 17.44 -1.92 -22.52
CA ARG A 118 18.41 -2.63 -23.39
C ARG A 118 18.30 -2.15 -24.83
N ALA A 119 17.08 -2.00 -25.36
CA ALA A 119 16.85 -1.48 -26.69
C ALA A 119 17.40 -0.05 -26.84
N ASP A 120 17.17 0.81 -25.85
CA ASP A 120 17.65 2.19 -25.83
C ASP A 120 19.19 2.27 -25.83
N ARG A 121 19.88 1.48 -24.99
CA ARG A 121 21.35 1.36 -25.04
C ARG A 121 21.86 0.88 -26.39
N THR A 122 21.16 -0.07 -27.01
CA THR A 122 21.54 -0.59 -28.33
C THR A 122 21.39 0.50 -29.39
N LEU A 123 20.28 1.24 -29.36
CA LEU A 123 20.03 2.38 -30.25
C LEU A 123 21.08 3.48 -30.06
N ALA A 124 21.36 3.88 -28.82
CA ALA A 124 22.40 4.86 -28.49
C ALA A 124 23.79 4.44 -29.01
N SER A 125 24.11 3.14 -28.94
CA SER A 125 25.35 2.61 -29.53
C SER A 125 25.37 2.66 -31.06
N ALA A 126 24.22 2.48 -31.71
CA ALA A 126 24.08 2.55 -33.16
C ALA A 126 24.16 4.00 -33.65
N VAL A 127 23.50 4.93 -32.96
CA VAL A 127 23.57 6.37 -33.23
C VAL A 127 25.00 6.88 -33.13
N ARG A 128 25.73 6.54 -32.04
CA ARG A 128 27.15 6.89 -31.88
C ARG A 128 28.04 6.38 -33.03
N ARG A 129 27.73 5.19 -33.58
CA ARG A 129 28.46 4.63 -34.73
C ARG A 129 28.15 5.35 -36.05
N VAL A 130 26.94 5.90 -36.21
CA VAL A 130 26.51 6.59 -37.43
C VAL A 130 26.85 8.09 -37.40
N SER A 131 27.01 8.69 -36.22
CA SER A 131 27.43 10.09 -36.05
C SER A 131 28.52 10.20 -34.97
N PRO A 132 29.79 9.95 -35.33
CA PRO A 132 30.92 10.14 -34.43
C PRO A 132 31.15 11.65 -34.26
N GLY A 133 30.51 12.26 -33.27
CA GLY A 133 30.64 13.69 -32.98
C GLY A 133 29.53 14.33 -32.13
N THR A 134 28.53 13.56 -31.70
CA THR A 134 27.58 14.00 -30.66
C THR A 134 27.97 13.34 -29.34
N ASP A 135 28.78 14.03 -28.56
CA ASP A 135 29.02 13.69 -27.15
C ASP A 135 27.70 13.92 -26.39
N VAL A 136 26.95 12.84 -26.19
CA VAL A 136 25.88 12.81 -25.19
C VAL A 136 26.55 12.30 -23.92
N GLU A 137 26.96 13.23 -23.07
CA GLU A 137 27.33 12.96 -21.67
C GLU A 137 26.09 12.35 -21.00
N LEU A 138 26.11 11.03 -20.84
CA LEU A 138 25.22 10.33 -19.93
C LEU A 138 25.97 10.23 -18.61
N ASP A 139 25.62 11.11 -17.67
CA ASP A 139 26.05 11.02 -16.28
C ASP A 139 25.47 9.73 -15.68
N ASP A 140 26.22 8.63 -15.82
CA ASP A 140 26.00 7.38 -15.10
C ASP A 140 26.54 7.55 -13.65
N GLU A 141 25.80 8.26 -12.80
CA GLU A 141 25.89 8.10 -11.35
C GLU A 141 24.74 7.19 -10.89
N MET A 142 24.97 5.88 -10.95
CA MET A 142 24.25 4.90 -10.14
C MET A 142 25.24 4.27 -9.17
N GLU A 143 25.32 4.83 -7.97
CA GLU A 143 25.86 4.13 -6.80
C GLU A 143 24.91 2.97 -6.45
N ASP A 144 25.33 1.75 -6.80
CA ASP A 144 24.81 0.51 -6.23
C ASP A 144 25.31 0.40 -4.78
N ASP A 145 24.53 0.92 -3.81
CA ASP A 145 24.71 0.58 -2.40
C ASP A 145 23.87 -0.66 -2.05
N ALA A 146 24.54 -1.81 -2.11
CA ALA A 146 24.10 -3.04 -1.46
C ALA A 146 25.00 -3.31 -0.24
N ALA A 147 24.44 -3.11 0.96
CA ALA A 147 24.93 -3.67 2.22
C ALA A 147 23.74 -4.05 3.11
#